data_AF-A0A4W5KNZ6-F1
#
_entry.id   AF-A0A4W5KNZ6-F1
#
_cell.length_a   1.000
_cell.length_b   1.000
_cell.length_c   1.000
_cell.angle_alpha   90.00
_cell.angle_beta   90.00
_cell.angle_gamma   90.00
#
_symmetry.space_group_name_H-M   'P 1'
#
loop_
_entity.id
_entity.type
_entity.pdbx_description
1 polymer ?
#
loop_
_entity_poly.entity_id
_entity_poly.type
_entity_poly.pdbx_seq_one_letter_code
_entity_poly.pdbx_strand_id
1 'polypeptide(L)'
;MLQVFDLRRILTTYYVKGIIYYVIASTKLEEWLANETMREGLKACGERNYVDLDPTFNPNIDQDYDHRLAGISRDSFCQVYLGWIQYCNSRRAKVVAGALADFYFPKYFLHIL
;
A
#
# COMPACT_ATOMS: atom_id res chain seq x y z
N MET A 1 21.70 -12.40 18.38
CA MET A 1 22.30 -12.21 17.05
C MET A 1 21.15 -12.23 16.05
N LEU A 2 20.84 -11.14 15.36
CA LEU A 2 19.79 -11.15 14.31
C LEU A 2 20.22 -12.15 13.23
N GLN A 3 19.41 -13.17 12.96
CA GLN A 3 19.72 -14.11 11.89
C GLN A 3 19.49 -13.42 10.55
N VAL A 4 20.22 -13.81 9.50
CA VAL A 4 20.13 -13.18 8.16
C VAL A 4 18.69 -13.13 7.62
N PHE A 5 17.88 -14.13 7.98
CA PHE A 5 16.45 -14.19 7.66
C PHE A 5 15.65 -13.07 8.34
N ASP A 6 15.90 -12.81 9.62
CA ASP A 6 15.24 -11.72 10.36
C ASP A 6 15.57 -10.36 9.74
N LEU A 7 16.82 -10.17 9.32
CA LEU A 7 17.24 -8.93 8.65
C LEU A 7 16.52 -8.77 7.30
N ARG A 8 16.45 -9.81 6.47
CA ARG A 8 15.75 -9.76 5.18
C ARG A 8 14.27 -9.43 5.36
N ARG A 9 13.60 -10.08 6.31
CA ARG A 9 12.19 -9.80 6.62
C ARG A 9 11.97 -8.37 7.07
N ILE A 10 12.82 -7.85 7.96
CA ILE A 10 12.77 -6.46 8.41
C ILE A 10 12.97 -5.50 7.24
N LEU A 11 14.00 -5.70 6.43
CA LEU A 11 14.31 -4.85 5.28
C LEU A 11 13.16 -4.81 4.27
N THR A 12 12.62 -5.97 3.87
CA THR A 12 11.49 -6.05 2.95
C THR A 12 10.25 -5.34 3.52
N THR A 13 9.94 -5.58 4.80
CA THR A 13 8.80 -4.92 5.47
C THR A 13 8.95 -3.40 5.47
N TYR A 14 10.14 -2.87 5.79
CA TYR A 14 10.38 -1.42 5.78
C TYR A 14 10.46 -0.85 4.37
N TYR A 15 10.92 -1.61 3.39
CA TYR A 15 10.91 -1.21 1.98
C TYR A 15 9.47 -0.99 1.48
N VAL A 16 8.58 -1.96 1.72
CA VAL A 16 7.14 -1.83 1.38
C VAL A 16 6.50 -0.66 2.11
N LYS A 17 6.73 -0.53 3.42
CA LYS A 17 6.25 0.63 4.21
C LYS A 17 6.77 1.96 3.67
N GLY A 18 8.01 2.00 3.19
CA GLY A 18 8.63 3.16 2.57
C GLY A 18 7.96 3.56 1.25
N ILE A 19 7.67 2.60 0.38
CA ILE A 19 6.92 2.84 -0.87
C ILE A 19 5.53 3.37 -0.55
N ILE A 20 4.79 2.72 0.37
CA ILE A 20 3.46 3.16 0.80
C ILE A 20 3.51 4.61 1.30
N TYR A 21 4.47 4.92 2.17
CA TYR A 21 4.65 6.28 2.68
C TYR A 21 4.94 7.28 1.56
N TYR A 22 5.86 6.95 0.64
CA TYR A 22 6.23 7.82 -0.48
C TYR A 22 5.02 8.11 -1.37
N VAL A 23 4.27 7.07 -1.77
CA VAL A 23 3.10 7.22 -2.64
C VAL A 23 2.02 8.06 -1.94
N ILE A 24 1.71 7.78 -0.67
CA ILE A 24 0.70 8.52 0.08
C ILE A 24 1.14 9.95 0.38
N ALA A 25 2.43 10.23 0.60
CA ALA A 25 2.91 11.58 0.85
C ALA A 25 3.08 12.42 -0.43
N SER A 26 3.16 11.78 -1.60
CA SER A 26 3.41 12.45 -2.88
C SER A 26 2.29 13.42 -3.26
N THR A 27 2.65 14.65 -3.61
CA THR A 27 1.69 15.64 -4.16
C THR A 27 1.10 15.19 -5.50
N LYS A 28 1.79 14.31 -6.24
CA LYS A 28 1.34 13.75 -7.51
C LYS A 28 0.29 12.64 -7.36
N LEU A 29 -0.03 12.21 -6.15
CA LEU A 29 -0.96 11.10 -5.94
C LEU A 29 -2.33 11.35 -6.60
N GLU A 30 -2.88 12.56 -6.47
CA GLU A 30 -4.18 12.90 -7.10
C GLU A 30 -4.08 12.87 -8.63
N GLU A 31 -2.98 13.37 -9.19
CA GLU A 31 -2.69 13.34 -10.62
C GLU A 31 -2.59 11.89 -11.14
N TRP A 32 -1.88 11.02 -10.41
CA TRP A 32 -1.75 9.60 -10.75
C TRP A 32 -3.09 8.87 -10.69
N LEU A 33 -3.90 9.14 -9.67
CA LEU A 33 -5.23 8.53 -9.54
C LEU A 33 -6.23 9.06 -10.57
N ALA A 34 -6.06 10.29 -11.06
CA ALA A 34 -6.87 10.85 -12.13
C ALA A 34 -6.47 10.37 -13.53
N ASN A 35 -5.25 9.85 -13.70
CA ASN A 35 -4.73 9.37 -14.97
C ASN A 35 -5.44 8.08 -15.42
N GLU A 36 -6.12 8.13 -16.57
CA GLU A 36 -6.91 7.00 -17.11
C GLU A 36 -6.04 5.78 -17.43
N THR A 37 -4.87 5.98 -18.05
CA THR A 37 -3.93 4.89 -18.37
C THR A 37 -3.43 4.19 -17.11
N MET A 38 -3.16 4.94 -16.03
CA MET A 38 -2.78 4.33 -14.75
C MET A 38 -3.95 3.53 -14.16
N ARG A 39 -5.17 4.06 -14.19
CA ARG A 39 -6.36 3.36 -13.71
C ARG A 39 -6.65 2.07 -14.49
N GLU A 40 -6.46 2.10 -15.80
CA GLU A 40 -6.60 0.91 -16.65
C GLU A 40 -5.56 -0.15 -16.30
N GLY A 41 -4.30 0.24 -16.12
CA GLY A 41 -3.23 -0.67 -15.71
C GLY A 41 -3.45 -1.30 -14.33
N LEU A 42 -4.12 -0.58 -13.41
CA LEU A 42 -4.44 -1.05 -12.07
C LEU A 42 -5.78 -1.78 -11.95
N LYS A 43 -6.55 -1.88 -13.04
CA LYS A 43 -7.92 -2.41 -13.01
C LYS A 43 -7.99 -3.83 -12.45
N ALA A 44 -7.06 -4.69 -12.84
CA ALA A 44 -6.98 -6.07 -12.36
C ALA A 44 -6.78 -6.14 -10.83
N CYS A 45 -5.98 -5.22 -10.27
CA CYS A 45 -5.71 -5.17 -8.83
C CYS A 45 -6.96 -4.82 -8.00
N GLY A 46 -8.00 -4.26 -8.62
CA GLY A 46 -9.28 -3.96 -7.99
C GLY A 46 -10.23 -5.15 -7.90
N GLU A 47 -9.93 -6.28 -8.55
CA GLU A 47 -10.78 -7.48 -8.51
C GLU A 47 -10.68 -8.16 -7.14
N ARG A 48 -11.81 -8.60 -6.59
CA ARG A 48 -11.86 -9.19 -5.24
C ARG A 48 -10.98 -10.45 -5.10
N ASN A 49 -10.81 -11.17 -6.20
CA ASN A 49 -10.03 -12.40 -6.31
C ASN A 49 -8.64 -12.17 -6.91
N TYR A 50 -8.20 -10.92 -7.04
CA TYR A 50 -6.84 -10.63 -7.49
C TYR A 50 -5.82 -11.17 -6.48
N VAL A 51 -4.82 -11.87 -7.01
CA VAL A 51 -3.65 -12.34 -6.29
C VAL A 51 -2.45 -12.03 -7.16
N ASP A 52 -1.47 -11.34 -6.59
CA ASP A 52 -0.18 -11.15 -7.24
C ASP A 52 0.63 -12.44 -7.07
N LEU A 53 1.06 -13.01 -8.20
CA LEU A 53 1.75 -14.28 -8.30
C LEU A 53 3.19 -14.10 -8.80
N ASP A 54 3.78 -12.92 -8.59
CA ASP A 54 5.18 -12.69 -8.91
C ASP A 54 6.08 -13.76 -8.25
N PRO A 55 6.93 -14.46 -9.02
CA PRO A 55 7.75 -15.55 -8.51
C PRO A 55 8.84 -15.10 -7.52
N THR A 56 9.03 -13.80 -7.34
CA THR A 56 9.96 -13.24 -6.35
C THR A 56 9.42 -13.28 -4.92
N PHE A 57 8.11 -13.44 -4.73
CA PHE A 57 7.52 -13.55 -3.40
C PHE A 57 8.01 -14.80 -2.65
N ASN A 58 8.31 -14.62 -1.37
CA ASN A 58 8.92 -15.62 -0.51
C ASN A 58 8.19 -15.72 0.83
N PRO A 59 7.53 -16.85 1.15
CA PRO A 59 6.79 -17.02 2.41
C PRO A 59 7.64 -16.89 3.68
N ASN A 60 8.97 -17.01 3.57
CA ASN A 60 9.87 -16.86 4.71
C ASN A 60 10.33 -15.40 4.94
N ILE A 61 10.05 -14.50 3.99
CA ILE A 61 10.50 -13.10 4.01
C ILE A 61 9.29 -12.16 4.03
N ASP A 62 8.34 -12.37 3.12
CA ASP A 62 7.19 -11.48 2.93
C ASP A 62 6.13 -11.73 3.99
N GLN A 63 5.83 -10.69 4.78
CA GLN A 63 4.92 -10.79 5.91
C GLN A 63 3.45 -10.93 5.47
N ASP A 64 3.14 -10.45 4.27
CA ASP A 64 1.83 -10.45 3.62
C ASP A 64 1.62 -11.62 2.66
N TYR A 65 2.52 -12.62 2.67
CA TYR A 65 2.36 -13.83 1.87
C TYR A 65 1.15 -14.65 2.30
N ASP A 66 0.21 -14.89 1.38
CA ASP A 66 -0.93 -15.78 1.56
C ASP A 66 -0.56 -17.21 1.15
N HIS A 67 -0.31 -18.08 2.14
CA HIS A 67 0.02 -19.48 1.91
C HIS A 67 -1.07 -20.28 1.18
N ARG A 68 -2.34 -19.88 1.31
CA ARG A 68 -3.46 -20.58 0.67
C ARG A 68 -3.52 -20.26 -0.82
N LEU A 69 -3.20 -19.02 -1.18
CA LEU A 69 -3.27 -18.54 -2.57
C LEU A 69 -1.90 -18.52 -3.26
N ALA A 70 -0.82 -18.83 -2.54
CA ALA A 70 0.55 -18.87 -3.01
C ALA A 70 1.04 -17.54 -3.63
N GLY A 71 0.62 -16.41 -3.04
CA GLY A 71 0.95 -15.07 -3.53
C GLY A 71 0.50 -13.97 -2.56
N ILE A 72 0.40 -12.73 -3.04
CA ILE A 72 -0.09 -11.60 -2.25
C ILE A 72 -1.53 -11.30 -2.65
N SER A 73 -2.47 -11.50 -1.74
CA SER A 73 -3.86 -11.11 -1.94
C SER A 73 -4.13 -9.73 -1.34
N ARG A 74 -5.22 -9.10 -1.78
CA ARG A 74 -5.67 -7.84 -1.17
C ARG A 74 -5.91 -7.98 0.33
N ASP A 75 -6.49 -9.09 0.75
CA ASP A 75 -6.79 -9.37 2.16
C ASP A 75 -5.50 -9.52 2.98
N SER A 76 -4.51 -10.29 2.49
CA SER A 76 -3.24 -10.48 3.21
C SER A 76 -2.43 -9.20 3.27
N PHE A 77 -2.37 -8.43 2.18
CA PHE A 77 -1.73 -7.11 2.13
C PHE A 77 -2.37 -6.15 3.14
N CYS A 78 -3.71 -6.07 3.17
CA CYS A 78 -4.42 -5.21 4.12
C CYS A 78 -4.24 -5.67 5.57
N GLN A 79 -4.21 -6.98 5.84
CA GLN A 79 -3.97 -7.50 7.18
C GLN A 79 -2.64 -7.01 7.77
N VAL A 80 -1.62 -6.82 6.93
CA VAL A 80 -0.29 -6.36 7.36
C VAL A 80 -0.15 -4.84 7.32
N TYR A 81 -0.62 -4.18 6.27
CA TYR A 81 -0.27 -2.78 5.99
C TYR A 81 -1.41 -1.78 6.14
N LEU A 82 -2.67 -2.19 6.32
CA LEU A 82 -3.81 -1.26 6.41
C LEU A 82 -3.62 -0.22 7.52
N GLY A 83 -3.15 -0.63 8.69
CA GLY A 83 -2.89 0.31 9.80
C GLY A 83 -1.81 1.35 9.45
N TRP A 84 -0.77 0.96 8.70
CA TRP A 84 0.26 1.88 8.23
C TRP A 84 -0.26 2.83 7.15
N ILE A 85 -1.04 2.33 6.20
CA ILE A 85 -1.71 3.14 5.16
C ILE A 85 -2.61 4.20 5.81
N GLN A 86 -3.45 3.80 6.77
CA GLN A 86 -4.31 4.71 7.53
C GLN A 86 -3.50 5.76 8.28
N TYR A 87 -2.39 5.37 8.93
CA TYR A 87 -1.48 6.30 9.57
C TYR A 87 -0.89 7.31 8.58
N CYS A 88 -0.29 6.85 7.48
CA CYS A 88 0.28 7.73 6.45
C CYS A 88 -0.76 8.71 5.91
N ASN A 89 -1.98 8.25 5.65
CA ASN A 89 -3.06 9.10 5.15
C ASN A 89 -3.46 10.17 6.18
N SER A 90 -3.55 9.80 7.48
CA SER A 90 -3.81 10.76 8.56
C SER A 90 -2.74 11.85 8.66
N ARG A 91 -1.49 11.54 8.27
CA ARG A 91 -0.38 12.50 8.21
C ARG A 91 -0.46 13.39 6.97
N ARG A 92 -0.82 12.83 5.81
CA ARG A 92 -1.09 13.59 4.57
C ARG A 92 -2.19 14.64 4.80
N ALA A 93 -3.31 14.24 5.41
CA ALA A 93 -4.42 15.13 5.70
C ALA A 93 -4.00 16.33 6.57
N LYS A 94 -3.10 16.13 7.55
CA LYS A 94 -2.57 17.22 8.38
C LYS A 94 -1.67 18.19 7.60
N VAL A 95 -0.88 17.70 6.65
CA VAL A 95 -0.03 18.54 5.80
C VAL A 95 -0.87 19.34 4.80
N VAL A 96 -1.87 18.70 4.18
CA VAL A 96 -2.80 19.37 3.25
C VAL A 96 -3.68 20.38 4.00
N ALA A 97 -4.22 20.02 5.17
CA ALA A 97 -5.00 20.94 6.01
C ALA A 97 -4.15 22.05 6.64
N GLY A 98 -2.84 21.85 6.83
CA GLY A 98 -1.91 22.91 7.23
C GLY A 98 -1.61 23.90 6.09
N ALA A 99 -1.75 23.46 4.84
CA ALA A 99 -1.64 24.31 3.65
C ALA A 99 -2.99 24.94 3.22
N LEU A 100 -4.10 24.37 3.66
CA LEU A 100 -5.47 24.84 3.42
C LEU A 100 -6.26 24.69 4.73
N ALA A 101 -6.09 25.66 5.63
CA ALA A 101 -7.12 25.98 6.60
C ALA A 101 -8.28 26.57 5.80
N ASP A 102 -9.11 25.69 5.25
CA ASP A 102 -10.47 25.87 4.71
C ASP A 102 -10.66 24.82 3.60
N PHE A 103 -11.81 24.15 3.62
CA PHE A 103 -12.30 23.13 2.67
C PHE A 103 -11.98 21.65 2.97
N TYR A 104 -12.89 21.08 3.75
CA TYR A 104 -13.69 19.87 3.46
C TYR A 104 -13.00 18.65 2.80
N PHE A 105 -13.00 17.57 3.58
CA PHE A 105 -12.81 16.15 3.21
C PHE A 105 -13.36 15.74 1.82
N PRO A 106 -12.56 15.04 0.99
CA PRO A 106 -13.08 14.19 -0.07
C PRO A 106 -13.20 12.73 0.38
N LYS A 107 -14.41 12.19 0.26
CA LYS A 107 -14.88 10.83 0.61
C LYS A 107 -14.30 9.67 -0.24
N TYR A 108 -13.24 9.87 -1.02
CA TYR A 108 -12.89 8.92 -2.08
C TYR A 108 -11.85 7.85 -1.72
N PHE A 109 -11.25 7.89 -0.52
CA PHE A 109 -10.18 6.93 -0.16
C PHE A 109 -10.67 5.58 0.39
N LEU A 110 -11.99 5.41 0.61
CA LEU A 110 -12.56 4.13 1.07
C LEU A 110 -12.93 3.15 -0.06
N HIS A 111 -12.81 3.54 -1.33
CA HIS A 111 -13.20 2.69 -2.48
C HIS A 111 -12.04 1.92 -3.11
N ILE A 112 -10.81 2.04 -2.60
CA ILE A 112 -9.62 1.35 -3.11
C ILE A 112 -9.15 0.23 -2.15
N LEU A 113 -9.67 0.20 -0.91
CA LEU A 113 -9.40 -0.85 0.10
C LEU A 113 -10.59 -1.77 0.35
#